data_AF-A0A1V9YQA4-F1
#
_entry.id   AF-A0A1V9YQA4-F1
#
_cell.length_a   1.000
_cell.length_b   1.000
_cell.length_c   1.000
_cell.angle_alpha   90.00
_cell.angle_beta   90.00
_cell.angle_gamma   90.00
#
_symmetry.space_group_name_H-M   'P 1'
#
loop_
_entity.id
_entity.type
_entity.pdbx_description
1 polymer ?
#
loop_
_entity_poly.entity_id
_entity_poly.type
_entity_poly.pdbx_seq_one_letter_code
_entity_poly.pdbx_strand_id
1 'polypeptide(L)'
;VLGNAYLALFFNDSHSTNDLDRSLAAYTRAEKAGDESNPDLHFNRANVHRYKEDYAEAIASYLRAHELDPSLHAVDIVDSIMQYTKRVSTLIQRRGLHTAKKITQLASTVPPPSDIQGRSRLLIGALQLGLNEGVVVALKLLADVPRSHEPTGCFVMMDSAETSVAVSVYHLDNEVKITEEDTIYVLDPYLKVVSLNHNSNSIRYNCIHVAEPHLFLINGKIVAKSYAHAEIQLDNFDA
;
A
#
# COMPACT_ATOMS: atom_id res chain seq x y z
N VAL A 1 9.81 16.75 16.42
CA VAL A 1 10.98 15.86 16.18
C VAL A 1 11.31 15.85 14.68
N LEU A 2 12.58 15.73 14.27
CA LEU A 2 13.01 15.75 12.85
C LEU A 2 12.27 14.74 11.94
N GLY A 3 11.78 13.63 12.51
CA GLY A 3 10.97 12.65 11.79
C GLY A 3 9.68 13.24 11.20
N ASN A 4 9.03 14.15 11.93
CA ASN A 4 7.81 14.83 11.49
C ASN A 4 8.08 15.70 10.27
N ALA A 5 9.24 16.35 10.20
CA ALA A 5 9.61 17.18 9.05
C ALA A 5 9.80 16.34 7.78
N TYR A 6 10.45 15.16 7.87
CA TYR A 6 10.57 14.25 6.74
C TYR A 6 9.20 13.70 6.30
N LEU A 7 8.30 13.44 7.24
CA LEU A 7 6.95 13.00 6.92
C LEU A 7 6.16 14.10 6.19
N ALA A 8 6.28 15.36 6.63
CA ALA A 8 5.69 16.50 5.95
C ALA A 8 6.26 16.70 4.54
N LEU A 9 7.59 16.55 4.36
CA LEU A 9 8.23 16.60 3.03
C LEU A 9 7.69 15.50 2.10
N PHE A 10 7.52 14.29 2.62
CA PHE A 10 6.95 13.19 1.87
C PHE A 10 5.52 13.50 1.38
N PHE A 11 4.67 14.08 2.23
CA PHE A 11 3.29 14.38 1.86
C PHE A 11 3.12 15.64 1.01
N ASN A 12 3.97 16.64 1.20
CA ASN A 12 3.74 17.98 0.63
C ASN A 12 4.66 18.36 -0.53
N ASP A 13 5.79 17.66 -0.73
CA ASP A 13 6.82 18.11 -1.67
C ASP A 13 7.45 16.95 -2.46
N SER A 14 8.23 16.09 -1.80
CA SER A 14 9.08 15.13 -2.49
C SER A 14 8.34 13.90 -2.99
N HIS A 15 7.28 13.49 -2.29
CA HIS A 15 6.56 12.24 -2.53
C HIS A 15 7.44 10.98 -2.55
N SER A 16 8.68 11.09 -2.05
CA SER A 16 9.69 10.05 -2.15
C SER A 16 9.65 9.12 -0.94
N THR A 17 9.49 7.82 -1.18
CA THR A 17 9.52 6.80 -0.11
C THR A 17 10.82 6.82 0.71
N ASN A 18 11.90 7.43 0.20
CA ASN A 18 13.14 7.69 0.94
C ASN A 18 12.92 8.62 2.15
N ASP A 19 12.02 9.60 2.04
CA ASP A 19 11.73 10.48 3.17
C ASP A 19 10.96 9.77 4.28
N LEU A 20 10.18 8.73 3.97
CA LEU A 20 9.62 7.84 4.98
C LEU A 20 10.72 7.07 5.72
N ASP A 21 11.74 6.58 5.00
CA ASP A 21 12.88 5.89 5.62
C ASP A 21 13.70 6.83 6.51
N ARG A 22 13.90 8.08 6.07
CA ARG A 22 14.54 9.12 6.88
C ARG A 22 13.71 9.48 8.12
N SER A 23 12.39 9.53 7.98
CA SER A 23 11.46 9.75 9.10
C SER A 23 11.61 8.66 10.16
N LEU A 24 11.55 7.38 9.75
CA LEU A 24 11.77 6.24 10.65
C LEU A 24 13.12 6.30 11.34
N ALA A 25 14.20 6.56 10.59
CA ALA A 25 15.55 6.69 11.14
C ALA A 25 15.64 7.83 12.17
N ALA A 26 14.94 8.94 11.97
CA ALA A 26 14.89 10.05 12.92
C ALA A 26 14.14 9.66 14.21
N TYR A 27 13.00 8.97 14.13
CA TYR A 27 12.29 8.48 15.33
C TYR A 27 13.13 7.49 16.13
N THR A 28 13.80 6.53 15.47
CA THR A 28 14.71 5.59 16.16
C THR A 28 15.87 6.30 16.86
N ARG A 29 16.39 7.41 16.30
CA ARG A 29 17.42 8.20 16.98
C ARG A 29 16.88 8.95 18.18
N ALA A 30 15.68 9.53 18.09
CA ALA A 30 15.05 10.24 19.20
C ALA A 30 14.75 9.30 20.38
N GLU A 31 14.22 8.11 20.12
CA GLU A 31 14.03 7.05 21.13
C GLU A 31 15.34 6.72 21.84
N LYS A 32 16.43 6.49 21.09
CA LYS A 32 17.76 6.23 21.67
C LYS A 32 18.36 7.42 22.44
N ALA A 33 17.88 8.64 22.19
CA ALA A 33 18.34 9.86 22.84
C ALA A 33 17.56 10.17 24.13
N GLY A 34 16.55 9.37 24.48
CA GLY A 34 15.78 9.50 25.73
C GLY A 34 14.30 9.82 25.54
N ASP A 35 13.80 9.96 24.31
CA ASP A 35 12.39 10.26 24.04
C ASP A 35 11.49 8.99 24.03
N GLU A 36 11.94 7.87 24.62
CA GLU A 36 11.20 6.58 24.65
C GLU A 36 9.87 6.62 25.42
N SER A 37 9.67 7.66 26.23
CA SER A 37 8.42 7.89 26.96
C SER A 37 7.48 8.88 26.25
N ASN A 38 7.85 9.34 25.05
CA ASN A 38 7.01 10.25 24.27
C ASN A 38 5.98 9.46 23.45
N PRO A 39 4.68 9.53 23.78
CA PRO A 39 3.64 8.79 23.06
C PRO A 39 3.52 9.22 21.59
N ASP A 40 3.69 10.51 21.28
CA ASP A 40 3.60 11.05 19.91
C ASP A 40 4.71 10.53 19.01
N LEU A 41 5.89 10.28 19.56
CA LEU A 41 7.00 9.68 18.82
C LEU A 41 6.59 8.29 18.30
N HIS A 42 6.02 7.47 19.17
CA HIS A 42 5.57 6.13 18.81
C HIS A 42 4.37 6.16 17.87
N PHE A 43 3.41 7.06 18.11
CA PHE A 43 2.24 7.24 17.25
C PHE A 43 2.62 7.67 15.83
N ASN A 44 3.54 8.63 15.71
CA ASN A 44 4.01 9.10 14.41
C ASN A 44 4.87 8.06 13.69
N ARG A 45 5.72 7.31 14.42
CA ARG A 45 6.44 6.16 13.86
C ARG A 45 5.46 5.10 13.33
N ALA A 46 4.38 4.85 14.06
CA ALA A 46 3.34 3.90 13.66
C ALA A 46 2.63 4.33 12.36
N ASN A 47 2.30 5.62 12.22
CA ASN A 47 1.73 6.19 10.99
C ASN A 47 2.64 5.93 9.78
N VAL A 48 3.96 6.11 9.92
CA VAL A 48 4.90 5.85 8.82
C VAL A 48 4.93 4.39 8.43
N HIS A 49 4.99 3.47 9.40
CA HIS A 49 4.92 2.03 9.12
C HIS A 49 3.59 1.62 8.50
N ARG A 50 2.46 2.17 8.98
CA ARG A 50 1.13 1.93 8.40
C ARG A 50 1.09 2.32 6.91
N TYR A 51 1.63 3.49 6.58
CA TYR A 51 1.71 3.97 5.20
C TYR A 51 2.60 3.08 4.30
N LYS A 52 3.71 2.57 4.83
CA LYS A 52 4.58 1.60 4.16
C LYS A 52 4.02 0.18 4.11
N GLU A 53 2.85 -0.05 4.73
CA GLU A 53 2.22 -1.37 4.93
C GLU A 53 3.10 -2.34 5.74
N ASP A 54 3.93 -1.80 6.62
CA ASP A 54 4.67 -2.54 7.65
C ASP A 54 3.77 -2.68 8.89
N TYR A 55 2.65 -3.40 8.73
CA TYR A 55 1.56 -3.35 9.72
C TYR A 55 1.92 -3.95 11.08
N ALA A 56 2.85 -4.90 11.13
CA ALA A 56 3.29 -5.48 12.41
C ALA A 56 4.05 -4.42 13.24
N GLU A 57 4.97 -3.70 12.60
CA GLU A 57 5.74 -2.61 13.17
C GLU A 57 4.86 -1.41 13.54
N ALA A 58 3.86 -1.12 12.69
CA ALA A 58 2.84 -0.10 12.97
C ALA A 58 2.05 -0.45 14.24
N ILE A 59 1.52 -1.66 14.34
CA ILE A 59 0.74 -2.11 15.50
C ILE A 59 1.58 -2.08 16.77
N ALA A 60 2.81 -2.58 16.73
CA ALA A 60 3.72 -2.51 17.89
C ALA A 60 3.94 -1.07 18.37
N SER A 61 4.11 -0.13 17.43
CA SER A 61 4.30 1.28 17.77
C SER A 61 3.01 1.97 18.25
N TYR A 62 1.85 1.64 17.69
CA TYR A 62 0.56 2.15 18.20
C TYR A 62 0.23 1.64 19.60
N LEU A 63 0.46 0.36 19.87
CA LEU A 63 0.27 -0.21 21.20
C LEU A 63 1.19 0.47 22.22
N ARG A 64 2.45 0.73 21.85
CA ARG A 64 3.37 1.48 22.70
C ARG A 64 2.91 2.91 22.97
N ALA A 65 2.39 3.60 21.95
CA ALA A 65 1.81 4.92 22.12
C ALA A 65 0.61 4.89 23.08
N HIS A 66 -0.28 3.90 22.94
CA HIS A 66 -1.44 3.72 23.82
C HIS A 66 -1.07 3.38 25.27
N GLU A 67 -0.02 2.58 25.47
CA GLU A 67 0.51 2.27 26.81
C GLU A 67 1.01 3.53 27.54
N LEU A 68 1.62 4.46 26.80
CA LEU A 68 2.14 5.72 27.32
C LEU A 68 1.02 6.76 27.51
N ASP A 69 0.10 6.85 26.56
CA ASP A 69 -1.06 7.71 26.61
C ASP A 69 -2.31 7.01 26.02
N PRO A 70 -3.19 6.48 26.88
CA PRO A 70 -4.42 5.83 26.45
C PRO A 70 -5.40 6.76 25.72
N SER A 71 -5.30 8.09 25.89
CA SER A 71 -6.19 9.06 25.28
C SER A 71 -5.98 9.21 23.76
N LEU A 72 -4.87 8.70 23.23
CA LEU A 72 -4.61 8.64 21.79
C LEU A 72 -5.49 7.63 21.04
N HIS A 73 -6.26 6.79 21.76
CA HIS A 73 -7.17 5.79 21.17
C HIS A 73 -6.51 4.87 20.11
N ALA A 74 -5.19 4.66 20.19
CA ALA A 74 -4.43 3.96 19.15
C ALA A 74 -4.82 2.47 19.01
N VAL A 75 -5.49 1.88 20.00
CA VAL A 75 -6.07 0.52 19.91
C VAL A 75 -7.15 0.44 18.83
N ASP A 76 -7.96 1.49 18.64
CA ASP A 76 -9.00 1.51 17.60
C ASP A 76 -8.37 1.49 16.19
N ILE A 77 -7.18 2.11 16.05
CA ILE A 77 -6.39 2.06 14.82
C ILE A 77 -5.81 0.66 14.60
N VAL A 78 -5.32 -0.01 15.65
CA VAL A 78 -4.84 -1.40 15.59
C VAL A 78 -5.94 -2.33 15.11
N ASP A 79 -7.15 -2.22 15.67
CA ASP A 79 -8.31 -3.01 15.26
C ASP A 79 -8.70 -2.71 13.80
N SER A 80 -8.63 -1.45 13.38
CA SER A 80 -8.89 -1.04 12.00
C SER A 80 -7.88 -1.66 11.02
N ILE A 81 -6.58 -1.68 11.35
CA ILE A 81 -5.54 -2.35 10.55
C ILE A 81 -5.81 -3.85 10.45
N MET A 82 -6.18 -4.50 11.55
CA MET A 82 -6.50 -5.93 11.58
C MET A 82 -7.71 -6.26 10.69
N GLN A 83 -8.79 -5.48 10.79
CA GLN A 83 -9.98 -5.65 9.97
C GLN A 83 -9.69 -5.42 8.49
N TYR A 84 -8.92 -4.37 8.18
CA TYR A 84 -8.51 -4.03 6.82
C TYR A 84 -7.68 -5.13 6.17
N THR A 85 -6.59 -5.55 6.82
CA THR A 85 -5.70 -6.60 6.28
C THR A 85 -6.42 -7.95 6.14
N LYS A 86 -7.35 -8.27 7.05
CA LYS A 86 -8.22 -9.45 6.96
C LYS A 86 -9.16 -9.36 5.76
N ARG A 87 -9.75 -8.18 5.51
CA ARG A 87 -10.60 -7.93 4.33
C ARG A 87 -9.80 -8.12 3.05
N VAL A 88 -8.62 -7.51 2.93
CA VAL A 88 -7.74 -7.65 1.75
C VAL A 88 -7.40 -9.13 1.51
N SER A 89 -6.92 -9.83 2.54
CA SER A 89 -6.58 -11.25 2.45
C SER A 89 -7.78 -12.11 2.01
N THR A 90 -8.97 -11.84 2.55
CA THR A 90 -10.19 -12.55 2.17
C THR A 90 -10.55 -12.30 0.70
N LEU A 91 -10.45 -11.07 0.23
CA LEU A 91 -10.73 -10.71 -1.16
C LEU A 91 -9.71 -11.35 -2.12
N ILE A 92 -8.44 -11.46 -1.75
CA ILE A 92 -7.44 -12.18 -2.55
C ILE A 92 -7.79 -13.67 -2.62
N GLN A 93 -8.02 -14.32 -1.47
CA GLN A 93 -8.32 -15.75 -1.39
C GLN A 93 -9.62 -16.13 -2.12
N ARG A 94 -10.61 -15.24 -2.08
CA ARG A 94 -11.91 -15.42 -2.73
C ARG A 94 -12.03 -14.68 -4.07
N ARG A 95 -10.92 -14.23 -4.65
CA ARG A 95 -10.84 -13.57 -5.96
C ARG A 95 -11.91 -12.48 -6.15
N GLY A 96 -11.95 -11.51 -5.24
CA GLY A 96 -12.92 -10.41 -5.24
C GLY A 96 -14.37 -10.82 -4.96
N LEU A 97 -14.60 -12.03 -4.42
CA LEU A 97 -15.94 -12.62 -4.22
C LEU A 97 -16.67 -12.96 -5.53
N HIS A 98 -15.93 -13.08 -6.63
CA HIS A 98 -16.49 -13.45 -7.94
C HIS A 98 -16.63 -14.97 -8.10
N THR A 99 -17.53 -15.38 -8.99
CA THR A 99 -17.67 -16.80 -9.37
C THR A 99 -16.50 -17.24 -10.25
N ALA A 100 -16.18 -18.55 -10.23
CA ALA A 100 -15.12 -19.10 -11.08
C ALA A 100 -15.32 -18.78 -12.57
N LYS A 101 -16.57 -18.82 -13.07
CA LYS A 101 -16.89 -18.46 -14.45
C LYS A 101 -16.52 -17.00 -14.77
N LYS A 102 -16.85 -16.06 -13.87
CA LYS A 102 -16.52 -14.64 -14.04
C LYS A 102 -15.00 -14.42 -13.99
N ILE A 103 -14.29 -15.14 -13.12
CA ILE A 103 -12.82 -15.11 -13.07
C ILE A 103 -12.20 -15.56 -14.39
N THR A 104 -12.56 -16.74 -14.89
CA THR A 104 -12.04 -17.23 -16.17
C THR A 104 -12.40 -16.31 -17.34
N GLN A 105 -13.59 -15.69 -17.31
CA GLN A 105 -13.98 -14.67 -18.29
C GLN A 105 -13.09 -13.43 -18.20
N LEU A 106 -12.81 -12.90 -17.01
CA LEU A 106 -11.91 -11.74 -16.86
C LEU A 106 -10.49 -12.10 -17.30
N ALA A 107 -9.98 -13.28 -16.93
CA ALA A 107 -8.65 -13.74 -17.28
C ALA A 107 -8.44 -13.79 -18.81
N SER A 108 -9.45 -14.23 -19.56
CA SER A 108 -9.37 -14.30 -21.02
C SER A 108 -9.42 -12.94 -21.72
N THR A 109 -9.89 -11.88 -21.03
CA THR A 109 -9.85 -10.49 -21.54
C THR A 109 -8.52 -9.78 -21.32
N VAL A 110 -7.60 -10.39 -20.55
CA VAL A 110 -6.25 -9.87 -20.41
C VAL A 110 -5.56 -9.97 -21.78
N PRO A 111 -5.06 -8.86 -22.37
CA PRO A 111 -4.44 -8.88 -23.69
C PRO A 111 -3.26 -9.84 -23.75
N PRO A 112 -2.90 -10.40 -24.92
CA PRO A 112 -1.67 -11.17 -25.07
C PRO A 112 -0.43 -10.31 -24.79
N PRO A 113 0.74 -10.91 -24.53
CA PRO A 113 1.98 -10.16 -24.35
C PRO A 113 2.25 -9.22 -25.52
N SER A 114 2.42 -7.94 -25.20
CA SER A 114 2.76 -6.87 -26.12
C SER A 114 3.88 -6.05 -25.49
N ASP A 115 4.68 -5.39 -26.33
CA ASP A 115 5.69 -4.46 -25.83
C ASP A 115 5.00 -3.25 -25.16
N ILE A 116 5.32 -3.02 -23.89
CA ILE A 116 4.84 -1.87 -23.11
C ILE A 116 6.08 -1.14 -22.63
N GLN A 117 6.43 -0.04 -23.31
CA GLN A 117 7.59 0.78 -22.99
C GLN A 117 8.92 -0.01 -22.87
N GLY A 118 9.15 -1.01 -23.72
CA GLY A 118 10.39 -1.80 -23.72
C GLY A 118 10.51 -2.85 -22.62
N ARG A 119 9.44 -3.11 -21.86
CA ARG A 119 9.46 -4.03 -20.71
C ARG A 119 8.99 -5.43 -21.09
N SER A 120 9.61 -6.42 -20.45
CA SER A 120 9.25 -7.83 -20.58
C SER A 120 8.02 -8.14 -19.74
N ARG A 121 7.07 -8.90 -20.30
CA ARG A 121 5.85 -9.24 -19.57
C ARG A 121 6.05 -10.50 -18.72
N LEU A 122 5.71 -10.41 -17.43
CA LEU A 122 5.66 -11.55 -16.51
C LEU A 122 4.26 -11.77 -15.94
N LEU A 123 4.03 -12.98 -15.45
CA LEU A 123 2.90 -13.32 -14.58
C LEU A 123 3.26 -12.99 -13.13
N ILE A 124 2.25 -12.78 -12.27
CA ILE A 124 2.45 -12.49 -10.85
C ILE A 124 3.28 -13.61 -10.19
N GLY A 125 2.99 -14.87 -10.51
CA GLY A 125 3.69 -16.02 -9.95
C GLY A 125 5.17 -16.12 -10.33
N ALA A 126 5.65 -15.34 -11.29
CA ALA A 126 7.05 -15.31 -11.72
C ALA A 126 7.84 -14.12 -11.13
N LEU A 127 7.17 -13.18 -10.47
CA LEU A 127 7.83 -12.03 -9.84
C LEU A 127 8.71 -12.47 -8.65
N GLN A 128 9.82 -11.77 -8.47
CA GLN A 128 10.69 -11.90 -7.30
C GLN A 128 10.30 -10.86 -6.23
N LEU A 129 10.59 -11.16 -4.97
CA LEU A 129 10.42 -10.17 -3.89
C LEU A 129 11.35 -8.97 -4.12
N GLY A 130 10.83 -7.77 -3.87
CA GLY A 130 11.51 -6.51 -4.16
C GLY A 130 11.18 -5.97 -5.56
N LEU A 131 12.05 -5.10 -6.07
CA LEU A 131 11.90 -4.44 -7.37
C LEU A 131 12.16 -5.42 -8.52
N ASN A 132 11.24 -5.51 -9.48
CA ASN A 132 11.40 -6.25 -10.72
C ASN A 132 11.57 -5.26 -11.88
N GLU A 133 12.78 -4.74 -12.07
CA GLU A 133 13.07 -3.74 -13.11
C GLU A 133 13.00 -4.32 -14.53
N GLY A 134 12.48 -3.54 -15.49
CA GLY A 134 12.33 -3.96 -16.88
C GLY A 134 11.16 -4.93 -17.09
N VAL A 135 10.26 -5.05 -16.10
CA VAL A 135 9.14 -5.98 -16.11
C VAL A 135 7.82 -5.23 -16.12
N VAL A 136 6.82 -5.79 -16.80
CA VAL A 136 5.42 -5.35 -16.71
C VAL A 136 4.52 -6.53 -16.35
N VAL A 137 3.56 -6.29 -15.45
CA VAL A 137 2.43 -7.21 -15.22
C VAL A 137 1.15 -6.58 -15.74
N ALA A 138 0.32 -7.36 -16.42
CA ALA A 138 -0.99 -6.93 -16.91
C ALA A 138 -2.09 -7.59 -16.09
N LEU A 139 -3.01 -6.78 -15.58
CA LEU A 139 -3.93 -7.13 -14.52
C LEU A 139 -5.36 -6.71 -14.84
N LYS A 140 -6.32 -7.45 -14.26
CA LYS A 140 -7.74 -7.11 -14.22
C LYS A 140 -8.16 -6.81 -12.79
N LEU A 141 -8.99 -5.78 -12.62
CA LEU A 141 -9.58 -5.44 -11.33
C LEU A 141 -10.53 -6.56 -10.86
N LEU A 142 -10.42 -6.94 -9.60
CA LEU A 142 -11.37 -7.84 -8.93
C LEU A 142 -12.17 -7.13 -7.85
N ALA A 143 -11.52 -6.27 -7.06
CA ALA A 143 -12.19 -5.48 -6.04
C ALA A 143 -11.41 -4.20 -5.73
N ASP A 144 -12.13 -3.12 -5.48
CA ASP A 144 -11.61 -1.92 -4.85
C ASP A 144 -11.65 -2.06 -3.32
N VAL A 145 -10.55 -1.71 -2.65
CA VAL A 145 -10.40 -1.78 -1.20
C VAL A 145 -9.94 -0.42 -0.68
N PRO A 146 -10.83 0.58 -0.68
CA PRO A 146 -10.49 1.93 -0.26
C PRO A 146 -10.02 1.95 1.19
N ARG A 147 -9.03 2.80 1.46
CA ARG A 147 -8.59 3.13 2.82
C ARG A 147 -9.21 4.46 3.22
N SER A 148 -9.94 4.47 4.33
CA SER A 148 -10.41 5.71 4.93
C SER A 148 -9.20 6.52 5.41
N HIS A 149 -9.09 7.77 4.97
CA HIS A 149 -8.07 8.74 5.41
C HIS A 149 -6.61 8.39 5.03
N GLU A 150 -6.38 7.57 3.99
CA GLU A 150 -5.04 7.35 3.43
C GLU A 150 -5.04 7.60 1.91
N PRO A 151 -4.02 8.27 1.35
CA PRO A 151 -3.97 8.63 -0.08
C PRO A 151 -3.53 7.47 -0.98
N THR A 152 -3.40 6.26 -0.44
CA THR A 152 -3.01 5.06 -1.20
C THR A 152 -4.24 4.34 -1.70
N GLY A 153 -4.43 4.28 -3.01
CA GLY A 153 -5.42 3.40 -3.63
C GLY A 153 -4.99 1.95 -3.45
N CYS A 154 -5.87 1.09 -2.93
CA CYS A 154 -5.59 -0.34 -2.80
C CYS A 154 -6.64 -1.16 -3.54
N PHE A 155 -6.17 -2.05 -4.40
CA PHE A 155 -7.00 -2.90 -5.24
C PHE A 155 -6.63 -4.35 -5.05
N VAL A 156 -7.59 -5.24 -5.20
CA VAL A 156 -7.31 -6.66 -5.47
C VAL A 156 -7.45 -6.87 -6.96
N MET A 157 -6.40 -7.40 -7.58
CA MET A 157 -6.32 -7.61 -9.02
C MET A 157 -5.83 -9.03 -9.33
N MET A 158 -5.92 -9.43 -10.59
CA MET A 158 -5.39 -10.72 -11.06
C MET A 158 -4.75 -10.65 -12.43
N ASP A 159 -3.85 -11.59 -12.71
CA ASP A 159 -3.28 -11.80 -14.04
C ASP A 159 -4.08 -12.81 -14.88
N SER A 160 -3.60 -13.09 -16.10
CA SER A 160 -4.20 -14.07 -17.01
C SER A 160 -4.09 -15.52 -16.52
N ALA A 161 -3.26 -15.79 -15.50
CA ALA A 161 -3.14 -17.11 -14.87
C ALA A 161 -4.09 -17.26 -13.66
N GLU A 162 -5.04 -16.33 -13.50
CA GLU A 162 -5.97 -16.26 -12.37
C GLU A 162 -5.28 -16.10 -11.00
N THR A 163 -4.02 -15.68 -10.98
CA THR A 163 -3.30 -15.40 -9.73
C THR A 163 -3.74 -14.05 -9.22
N SER A 164 -4.26 -13.98 -7.99
CA SER A 164 -4.73 -12.73 -7.37
C SER A 164 -3.66 -12.12 -6.47
N VAL A 165 -3.60 -10.79 -6.44
CA VAL A 165 -2.63 -10.01 -5.64
C VAL A 165 -3.25 -8.69 -5.18
N ALA A 166 -2.79 -8.15 -4.05
CA ALA A 166 -3.05 -6.76 -3.71
C ALA A 166 -2.16 -5.84 -4.57
N VAL A 167 -2.68 -4.69 -4.96
CA VAL A 167 -1.93 -3.63 -5.64
C VAL A 167 -2.19 -2.33 -4.91
N SER A 168 -1.14 -1.77 -4.33
CA SER A 168 -1.18 -0.50 -3.61
C SER A 168 -0.49 0.57 -4.44
N VAL A 169 -1.25 1.60 -4.80
CA VAL A 169 -0.79 2.70 -5.64
C VAL A 169 -0.73 3.96 -4.79
N TYR A 170 0.48 4.50 -4.66
CA TYR A 170 0.73 5.73 -3.92
C TYR A 170 0.41 6.94 -4.80
N HIS A 171 -0.09 8.02 -4.19
CA HIS A 171 -0.40 9.29 -4.86
C HIS A 171 -1.38 9.16 -6.02
N LEU A 172 -2.31 8.21 -5.93
CA LEU A 172 -3.37 8.06 -6.92
C LEU A 172 -4.45 9.11 -6.67
N ASP A 173 -4.81 9.85 -7.72
CA ASP A 173 -5.88 10.85 -7.64
C ASP A 173 -7.24 10.16 -7.35
N ASN A 174 -8.00 10.73 -6.42
CA ASN A 174 -9.34 10.25 -6.04
C ASN A 174 -10.34 10.27 -7.22
N GLU A 175 -10.07 11.05 -8.27
CA GLU A 175 -10.91 11.07 -9.47
C GLU A 175 -10.69 9.86 -10.40
N VAL A 176 -9.62 9.09 -10.20
CA VAL A 176 -9.32 7.92 -11.02
C VAL A 176 -10.33 6.82 -10.75
N LYS A 177 -11.18 6.54 -11.75
CA LYS A 177 -12.10 5.40 -11.73
C LYS A 177 -11.51 4.24 -12.53
N ILE A 178 -11.41 3.09 -11.86
CA ILE A 178 -10.97 1.84 -12.46
C ILE A 178 -12.14 0.87 -12.48
N THR A 179 -12.33 0.18 -13.60
CA THR A 179 -13.38 -0.81 -13.78
C THR A 179 -12.80 -2.18 -14.12
N GLU A 180 -13.64 -3.22 -14.10
CA GLU A 180 -13.24 -4.57 -14.49
C GLU A 180 -12.96 -4.70 -16.00
N GLU A 181 -13.45 -3.76 -16.82
CA GLU A 181 -13.21 -3.73 -18.26
C GLU A 181 -11.80 -3.24 -18.59
N ASP A 182 -11.23 -2.41 -17.72
CA ASP A 182 -9.89 -1.86 -17.90
C ASP A 182 -8.81 -2.93 -17.80
N THR A 183 -7.74 -2.76 -18.57
CA THR A 183 -6.51 -3.52 -18.40
C THR A 183 -5.50 -2.64 -17.69
N ILE A 184 -5.06 -3.08 -16.53
CA ILE A 184 -4.08 -2.38 -15.72
C ILE A 184 -2.70 -2.91 -16.04
N TYR A 185 -1.73 -2.03 -16.24
CA TYR A 185 -0.33 -2.42 -16.36
C TYR A 185 0.45 -1.79 -15.22
N VAL A 186 1.18 -2.62 -14.48
CA VAL A 186 2.13 -2.15 -13.47
C VAL A 186 3.54 -2.37 -14.03
N LEU A 187 4.23 -1.26 -14.22
CA LEU A 187 5.62 -1.21 -14.68
C LEU A 187 6.55 -1.32 -13.47
N ASP A 188 7.66 -2.03 -13.65
CA ASP A 188 8.70 -2.26 -12.65
C ASP A 188 8.14 -2.64 -11.26
N PRO A 189 7.29 -3.69 -11.18
CA PRO A 189 6.52 -3.97 -9.97
C PRO A 189 7.43 -4.29 -8.78
N TYR A 190 7.19 -3.60 -7.65
CA TYR A 190 7.82 -3.91 -6.38
C TYR A 190 6.95 -4.90 -5.60
N LEU A 191 7.36 -6.17 -5.53
CA LEU A 191 6.59 -7.20 -4.82
C LEU A 191 7.01 -7.26 -3.36
N LYS A 192 6.05 -7.08 -2.45
CA LYS A 192 6.23 -7.20 -1.00
C LYS A 192 5.31 -8.28 -0.45
N VAL A 193 5.72 -8.91 0.64
CA VAL A 193 4.82 -9.73 1.47
C VAL A 193 4.31 -8.86 2.62
N VAL A 194 3.01 -8.66 2.69
CA VAL A 194 2.36 -8.16 3.89
C VAL A 194 2.16 -9.33 4.83
N SER A 195 2.69 -9.22 6.05
CA SER A 195 2.59 -10.25 7.08
C SER A 195 2.25 -9.61 8.41
N LEU A 196 1.22 -10.13 9.07
CA LEU A 196 0.74 -9.61 10.34
C LEU A 196 0.34 -10.76 11.26
N ASN A 197 0.99 -10.83 12.42
CA ASN A 197 0.68 -11.80 13.46
C ASN A 197 0.27 -11.05 14.72
N HIS A 198 -1.01 -11.12 15.09
CA HIS A 198 -1.54 -10.46 16.28
C HIS A 198 -2.72 -11.23 16.87
N ASN A 199 -2.74 -11.44 18.19
CA ASN A 199 -3.81 -12.13 18.93
C ASN A 199 -4.32 -13.41 18.24
N SER A 200 -3.40 -14.34 17.93
CA SER A 200 -3.65 -15.62 17.26
C SER A 200 -4.14 -15.55 15.81
N ASN A 201 -4.31 -14.36 15.23
CA ASN A 201 -4.55 -14.19 13.80
C ASN A 201 -3.22 -14.03 13.07
N SER A 202 -3.03 -14.84 12.02
CA SER A 202 -1.91 -14.74 11.09
C SER A 202 -2.46 -14.37 9.72
N ILE A 203 -2.16 -13.16 9.26
CA ILE A 203 -2.54 -12.66 7.94
C ILE A 203 -1.28 -12.55 7.11
N ARG A 204 -1.31 -13.12 5.91
CA ARG A 204 -0.20 -13.03 4.95
C ARG A 204 -0.72 -12.97 3.53
N TYR A 205 -0.24 -12.02 2.75
CA TYR A 205 -0.54 -11.91 1.32
C TYR A 205 0.55 -11.16 0.57
N ASN A 206 0.63 -11.37 -0.74
CA ASN A 206 1.51 -10.61 -1.62
C ASN A 206 0.83 -9.29 -2.02
N CYS A 207 1.62 -8.23 -2.05
CA CYS A 207 1.21 -6.89 -2.46
C CYS A 207 2.23 -6.33 -3.46
N ILE A 208 1.76 -5.80 -4.58
CA ILE A 208 2.57 -5.02 -5.51
C ILE A 208 2.44 -3.56 -5.12
N HIS A 209 3.56 -2.96 -4.71
CA HIS A 209 3.62 -1.54 -4.39
C HIS A 209 4.00 -0.75 -5.64
N VAL A 210 3.23 0.31 -5.91
CA VAL A 210 3.47 1.23 -7.01
C VAL A 210 3.72 2.60 -6.40
N ALA A 211 5.00 2.87 -6.10
CA ALA A 211 5.43 4.08 -5.40
C ALA A 211 5.16 5.36 -6.22
N GLU A 212 5.18 5.25 -7.54
CA GLU A 212 5.01 6.38 -8.44
C GLU A 212 3.84 6.13 -9.40
N PRO A 213 2.84 7.03 -9.45
CA PRO A 213 1.65 6.86 -10.29
C PRO A 213 1.93 6.62 -11.77
N HIS A 214 3.06 7.11 -12.30
CA HIS A 214 3.41 6.96 -13.70
C HIS A 214 3.76 5.51 -14.09
N LEU A 215 4.09 4.66 -13.11
CA LEU A 215 4.30 3.22 -13.27
C LEU A 215 2.99 2.43 -13.30
N PHE A 216 1.85 3.09 -13.07
CA PHE A 216 0.52 2.53 -13.11
C PHE A 216 -0.22 3.02 -14.37
N LEU A 217 -0.48 2.12 -15.31
CA LEU A 217 -1.17 2.45 -16.56
C LEU A 217 -2.57 1.84 -16.60
N ILE A 218 -3.55 2.62 -17.05
CA ILE A 218 -4.89 2.13 -17.40
C ILE A 218 -4.97 2.08 -18.93
N ASN A 219 -5.26 0.90 -19.47
CA ASN A 219 -5.36 0.65 -20.91
C ASN A 219 -4.13 1.16 -21.71
N GLY A 220 -2.95 1.01 -21.11
CA GLY A 220 -1.67 1.44 -21.69
C GLY A 220 -1.38 2.94 -21.61
N LYS A 221 -2.24 3.73 -20.95
CA LYS A 221 -2.04 5.17 -20.74
C LYS A 221 -1.70 5.48 -19.29
N ILE A 222 -0.79 6.43 -19.09
CA ILE A 222 -0.46 6.96 -17.76
C ILE A 222 -1.69 7.71 -17.23
N VAL A 223 -2.04 7.42 -15.99
CA VAL A 223 -3.27 7.91 -15.35
C VAL A 223 -3.08 9.29 -14.73
N ALA A 224 -1.96 9.51 -14.05
CA ALA A 224 -1.65 10.79 -13.42
C ALA A 224 -0.72 11.62 -14.32
N LYS A 225 -1.17 12.81 -14.74
CA LYS A 225 -0.29 13.80 -15.41
C LYS A 225 0.58 14.58 -14.43
N SER A 226 0.21 14.58 -13.14
CA SER A 226 0.88 15.28 -12.05
C SER A 226 0.56 14.53 -10.76
N TYR A 227 1.49 14.49 -9.80
CA TYR A 227 1.27 13.93 -8.46
C TYR A 227 0.00 14.55 -7.85
N ALA A 228 -0.97 13.72 -7.46
CA ALA A 228 -2.11 14.22 -6.68
C ALA A 228 -1.59 14.58 -5.30
N HIS A 229 -1.75 15.84 -4.89
CA HIS A 229 -1.44 16.29 -3.54
C HIS A 229 -2.33 15.52 -2.57
N ALA A 230 -1.72 14.65 -1.76
CA ALA A 230 -2.41 14.05 -0.64
C ALA A 230 -2.66 15.16 0.40
N GLU A 231 -3.80 15.86 0.31
CA GLU A 231 -4.30 16.64 1.44
C GLU A 231 -4.75 15.65 2.53
N ILE A 232 -3.81 15.25 3.38
CA ILE A 232 -4.15 14.60 4.64
C ILE A 232 -4.38 15.71 5.66
N GLN A 233 -5.61 15.80 6.17
CA GLN A 233 -5.85 16.42 7.48
C GLN A 233 -5.15 15.55 8.53
N LEU A 234 -3.91 15.92 8.83
CA LEU A 234 -3.18 15.37 9.96
C LEU A 234 -3.71 16.07 11.22
N ASP A 235 -4.83 15.59 11.75
CA ASP A 235 -5.53 16.22 12.90
C ASP A 235 -4.68 16.32 14.19
N ASN A 236 -3.48 15.71 14.24
CA ASN A 236 -2.62 15.66 15.43
C ASN A 236 -1.22 16.26 15.23
N PHE A 237 -1.02 17.25 14.34
CA PHE A 237 0.28 17.93 14.23
C PHE A 237 0.37 19.26 14.98
N ASP A 238 -0.74 19.80 15.45
CA ASP A 238 -0.78 21.04 16.23
C ASP A 238 -1.51 20.84 17.56
N ALA A 239 -0.74 20.50 18.60
CA ALA A 239 -0.85 20.93 20.00
C ALA A 239 -0.34 19.85 20.97
#